data_AF-A0A660MBN6-F1
#
_entry.id   AF-A0A660MBN6-F1
#
_cell.length_a   1.000
_cell.length_b   1.000
_cell.length_c   1.000
_cell.angle_alpha   90.00
_cell.angle_beta   90.00
_cell.angle_gamma   90.00
#
_symmetry.space_group_name_H-M   'P 1'
#
loop_
_entity.id
_entity.type
_entity.pdbx_description
1 polymer ?
#
loop_
_entity_poly.entity_id
_entity_poly.type
_entity_poly.pdbx_seq_one_letter_code
_entity_poly.pdbx_strand_id
1 'polypeptide(L)' 'EKDAPGKGGHIRRLVLTTLHNLRIYADTSSLELFINDGEAVMTGAIYPPADATGLHIAADDSASVVIYPLH' A
#
# COMPACT_ATOMS: atom_id res chain seq x y z
N GLU A 1 -9.24 -18.15 -12.20
CA GLU A 1 -8.28 -17.11 -11.75
C GLU A 1 -8.88 -15.73 -11.46
N LYS A 2 -10.16 -15.49 -11.77
CA LYS A 2 -10.86 -14.19 -11.64
C LYS A 2 -11.51 -13.96 -10.26
N ASP A 3 -11.61 -15.00 -9.45
CA ASP A 3 -12.43 -15.00 -8.22
C ASP A 3 -11.61 -14.79 -6.93
N ALA A 4 -10.36 -14.36 -7.05
CA ALA A 4 -9.56 -14.00 -5.89
C ALA A 4 -9.96 -12.59 -5.38
N PRO A 5 -10.23 -12.41 -4.07
CA PRO A 5 -10.47 -11.10 -3.49
C PRO A 5 -9.37 -10.10 -3.88
N GLY A 6 -9.76 -8.93 -4.38
CA GLY A 6 -8.83 -7.91 -4.88
C GLY A 6 -8.48 -7.98 -6.38
N LYS A 7 -8.95 -8.99 -7.13
CA LYS A 7 -8.79 -9.02 -8.60
C LYS A 7 -9.98 -8.37 -9.31
N GLY A 8 -9.73 -7.26 -10.01
CA GLY A 8 -10.72 -6.54 -10.83
C GLY A 8 -10.74 -5.02 -10.65
N GLY A 9 -9.98 -4.48 -9.69
CA GLY A 9 -9.84 -3.04 -9.51
C GLY A 9 -9.08 -2.37 -10.65
N HIS A 10 -9.39 -1.09 -10.90
CA HIS A 10 -8.60 -0.25 -11.80
C HIS A 10 -7.14 -0.21 -11.33
N ILE A 11 -6.20 -0.59 -12.20
CA ILE A 11 -4.79 -0.42 -11.89
C ILE A 11 -4.47 1.07 -11.95
N ARG A 12 -4.07 1.63 -10.80
CA ARG A 12 -3.56 3.00 -10.71
C ARG A 12 -2.04 2.96 -10.80
N ARG A 13 -1.48 3.84 -11.61
CA ARG A 13 -0.03 4.00 -11.78
C ARG A 13 0.32 5.47 -11.71
N LEU A 14 1.43 5.78 -11.07
CA LEU A 14 2.01 7.11 -11.02
C LEU A 14 3.48 7.00 -11.43
N VAL A 15 3.88 7.80 -12.40
CA VAL A 15 5.28 7.90 -12.80
C VAL A 15 5.96 8.86 -11.81
N LEU A 16 7.06 8.40 -11.22
CA LEU A 16 7.88 9.19 -10.29
C LEU A 16 9.30 9.24 -10.82
N THR A 17 9.95 10.42 -10.71
CA THR A 17 11.39 10.54 -10.96
C THR A 17 12.19 9.95 -9.80
N THR A 18 11.74 10.21 -8.57
CA THR A 18 12.35 9.71 -7.34
C THR A 18 11.25 9.45 -6.30
N LEU A 19 11.37 8.35 -5.55
CA LEU A 19 10.56 8.07 -4.37
C LEU A 19 11.45 8.26 -3.12
N HIS A 20 11.14 9.23 -2.27
CA HIS A 20 11.90 9.49 -1.03
C HIS A 20 11.09 9.27 0.24
N ASN A 21 9.75 9.25 0.15
CA ASN A 21 8.88 8.93 1.27
C ASN A 21 7.65 8.16 0.77
N LEU A 22 7.32 7.07 1.45
CA LEU A 22 6.08 6.34 1.27
C LEU A 22 5.45 6.10 2.64
N ARG A 23 4.27 6.68 2.87
CA ARG A 23 3.45 6.40 4.05
C ARG A 23 2.21 5.64 3.63
N ILE A 24 1.97 4.51 4.29
CA ILE A 24 0.84 3.63 4.01
C ILE A 24 -0.01 3.53 5.26
N TYR A 25 -1.30 3.85 5.13
CA TYR A 25 -2.32 3.44 6.10
C TYR A 25 -3.03 2.22 5.53
N ALA A 26 -3.08 1.16 6.33
CA ALA A 26 -3.74 -0.08 5.99
C ALA A 26 -4.77 -0.41 7.07
N ASP A 27 -6.04 -0.32 6.71
CA ASP A 27 -7.17 -0.72 7.56
C ASP A 27 -7.80 -2.00 7.00
N THR A 28 -8.75 -2.55 7.73
CA THR A 28 -9.53 -3.77 7.48
C THR A 28 -9.96 -3.92 6.01
N SER A 29 -10.33 -2.82 5.34
CA SER A 29 -10.84 -2.86 3.97
C SER A 29 -10.31 -1.75 3.05
N SER A 30 -9.26 -1.03 3.45
CA SER A 30 -8.71 0.06 2.66
C SER A 30 -7.19 0.19 2.78
N LEU A 31 -6.60 0.72 1.71
CA LEU A 31 -5.23 1.21 1.68
C LEU A 31 -5.24 2.68 1.26
N GLU A 32 -4.47 3.49 1.97
CA GLU A 32 -4.17 4.88 1.63
C GLU A 32 -2.66 5.08 1.59
N LEU A 33 -2.16 5.43 0.41
CA LEU A 33 -0.74 5.64 0.14
C LEU A 33 -0.51 7.14 -0.05
N PHE A 34 0.35 7.71 0.77
CA PHE A 34 0.86 9.07 0.66
C PHE A 34 2.28 8.99 0.13
N ILE A 35 2.49 9.54 -1.06
CA ILE A 35 3.73 9.44 -1.83
C ILE A 35 4.43 10.78 -1.75
N ASN A 36 5.74 10.77 -1.47
CA ASN A 36 6.59 11.95 -1.39
C ASN A 36 5.94 13.06 -0.54
N ASP A 37 5.69 12.76 0.74
CA ASP A 37 5.12 13.71 1.71
C ASP A 37 3.73 14.28 1.30
N GLY A 38 3.00 13.57 0.44
CA GLY A 38 1.65 13.94 0.02
C GLY A 38 1.58 14.66 -1.34
N GLU A 39 2.68 14.76 -2.08
CA GLU A 39 2.68 15.20 -3.50
C GLU A 39 1.67 14.42 -4.35
N ALA A 40 1.50 13.13 -4.04
CA ALA A 40 0.43 12.32 -4.57
C ALA A 40 -0.18 11.43 -3.50
N VAL A 41 -1.49 11.17 -3.63
CA VAL A 41 -2.24 10.30 -2.73
C VAL A 41 -3.01 9.26 -3.55
N MET A 42 -2.93 7.99 -3.15
CA MET A 42 -3.72 6.91 -3.72
C MET A 42 -4.54 6.21 -2.64
N THR A 43 -5.85 6.13 -2.85
CA THR A 43 -6.77 5.41 -1.97
C THR A 43 -7.47 4.29 -2.72
N GLY A 44 -7.58 3.11 -2.12
CA GLY A 44 -8.28 1.97 -2.69
C GLY A 44 -8.87 1.04 -1.65
N ALA A 45 -9.98 0.40 -1.99
CA ALA A 45 -10.53 -0.68 -1.19
C ALA A 45 -9.71 -1.97 -1.40
N ILE A 46 -9.52 -2.74 -0.34
CA ILE A 46 -8.93 -4.08 -0.35
C ILE A 46 -9.87 -5.06 0.35
N TYR A 47 -9.75 -6.34 0.00
CA TYR A 47 -10.58 -7.40 0.57
C TYR A 47 -9.69 -8.58 1.01
N PRO A 48 -8.79 -8.38 1.98
CA PRO A 48 -7.91 -9.45 2.44
C PRO A 48 -8.73 -10.58 3.10
N PRO A 49 -8.27 -11.85 3.01
CA PRO A 49 -8.85 -12.91 3.82
C PRO A 49 -8.53 -12.66 5.31
N ALA A 50 -9.34 -13.24 6.20
CA ALA A 50 -9.26 -12.96 7.65
C ALA A 50 -7.92 -13.34 8.30
N ASP A 51 -7.15 -14.21 7.67
CA ASP A 51 -5.83 -14.69 8.12
C ASP A 51 -4.65 -13.90 7.53
N ALA A 52 -4.89 -12.94 6.63
CA ALA A 52 -3.87 -12.09 6.02
C ALA A 52 -3.34 -11.02 7.01
N THR A 53 -2.49 -11.46 7.93
CA THR A 53 -1.91 -10.64 9.00
C THR A 53 -0.43 -10.29 8.77
N GLY A 54 0.18 -10.82 7.71
CA GLY A 54 1.60 -10.61 7.40
C GLY A 54 1.87 -9.32 6.63
N LEU A 55 3.04 -8.73 6.89
CA LEU A 55 3.61 -7.63 6.10
C LEU A 55 4.98 -8.07 5.55
N HIS A 56 5.17 -7.94 4.24
CA HIS A 56 6.43 -8.23 3.58
C HIS A 56 6.95 -6.96 2.89
N ILE A 57 8.21 -6.60 3.16
CA ILE A 57 8.85 -5.41 2.60
C ILE A 57 10.14 -5.84 1.92
N ALA A 58 10.31 -5.37 0.68
CA ALA A 58 11.51 -5.56 -0.10
C ALA A 58 11.90 -4.21 -0.74
N ALA A 59 13.20 -3.91 -0.73
CA ALA A 59 13.78 -2.74 -1.37
C ALA A 59 15.10 -3.18 -2.01
N ASP A 60 15.37 -2.66 -3.21
CA ASP A 60 16.64 -2.92 -3.91
C ASP A 60 17.80 -2.16 -3.26
N ASP A 61 17.51 -0.96 -2.73
CA ASP A 61 18.43 -0.09 -2.01
C ASP A 61 18.09 -0.01 -0.51
N SER A 62 18.81 0.84 0.22
CA SER A 62 18.54 1.08 1.65
C SER A 62 17.19 1.77 1.88
N ALA A 63 16.37 1.19 2.76
CA ALA A 63 15.13 1.79 3.24
C ALA A 63 15.07 1.73 4.77
N SER A 64 14.53 2.79 5.39
CA SER A 64 14.13 2.78 6.80
C SER A 64 12.63 2.55 6.89
N VAL A 65 12.23 1.62 7.75
CA VAL A 65 10.83 1.24 7.94
C VAL A 65 10.47 1.40 9.40
N VAL A 66 9.38 2.11 9.66
CA VAL A 66 8.77 2.23 10.99
C VAL A 66 7.31 1.84 10.88
N ILE A 67 6.85 0.94 11.75
CA ILE A 67 5.49 0.39 11.74
C ILE A 67 4.79 0.81 13.03
N TYR A 68 3.56 1.30 12.89
CA TYR A 68 2.69 1.67 14.00
C TYR A 68 1.41 0.85 13.92
N PRO A 69 0.91 0.28 15.03
CA PRO A 69 -0.44 -0.27 15.07
C PRO A 69 -1.45 0.86 14.88
N LEU A 70 -2.53 0.59 14.15
CA LEU A 70 -3.70 1.47 14.12
C LEU A 70 -4.62 1.09 15.28
N HIS A 71 -5.21 2.09 15.92
CA HIS A 71 -6.13 1.96 17.06
C HIS A 71 -7.59 1.94 16.61
#